data_AF-A0A4R5W5J6-F1
#
_entry.id   AF-A0A4R5W5J6-F1
#
_cell.length_a   1.000
_cell.length_b   1.000
_cell.length_c   1.000
_cell.angle_alpha   90.00
_cell.angle_beta   90.00
_cell.angle_gamma   90.00
#
_symmetry.space_group_name_H-M   'P 1'
#
loop_
_entity.id
_entity.type
_entity.pdbx_description
1 polymer ?
#
loop_
_entity_poly.entity_id
_entity_poly.type
_entity_poly.pdbx_seq_one_letter_code
_entity_poly.pdbx_strand_id
1 'polypeptide(L)'
;MKAHLFNDSSESKQGSSPSHTIAYAKLIAAAKKMRAKTVEQAHGTCLTMSLEFCIIAQQHNIPVFLVMWPVRHDPSFSDHWAVCINNSDVIDLTRIQIDPKPSADVIFKIESYPHNFSVPRFYLTKPLVDEYLSFKSSHLGKLPPILIKNLRNLMLQQDLSNANHFKNFSGIWSALWSYLKFRVSFGLSQFHDKLQKRHDELTKR
;
A
#
# COMPACT_ATOMS: atom_id res chain seq x y z
N MET A 1 -16.38 9.05 7.27
CA MET A 1 -17.06 7.85 6.72
C MET A 1 -16.21 6.64 7.04
N LYS A 2 -16.62 5.80 8.01
CA LYS A 2 -16.01 4.47 8.21
C LYS A 2 -16.60 3.57 7.14
N ALA A 3 -15.81 3.12 6.18
CA ALA A 3 -16.22 2.03 5.32
C ALA A 3 -16.33 0.78 6.21
N HIS A 4 -17.50 0.13 6.25
CA HIS A 4 -17.66 -1.20 6.84
C HIS A 4 -16.88 -2.19 5.97
N LEU A 5 -15.54 -2.22 6.14
CA LEU A 5 -14.62 -3.04 5.36
C LEU A 5 -14.62 -4.50 5.81
N PHE A 6 -15.07 -4.73 7.04
CA PHE A 6 -15.32 -6.04 7.59
C PHE A 6 -16.80 -6.05 7.92
N ASN A 7 -17.57 -6.89 7.23
CA ASN A 7 -19.00 -7.04 7.51
C ASN A 7 -19.16 -7.37 9.01
N ASP A 8 -19.93 -6.54 9.73
CA ASP A 8 -20.38 -6.83 11.09
C ASP A 8 -21.36 -8.01 11.02
N SER A 9 -20.80 -9.21 10.92
CA SER A 9 -21.49 -10.42 11.34
C SER A 9 -21.47 -10.42 12.86
N SER A 10 -22.37 -9.63 13.47
CA SER A 10 -22.87 -9.77 14.85
C SER A 10 -21.83 -9.94 15.97
N GLU A 11 -21.90 -9.06 16.97
CA GLU A 11 -21.40 -9.33 18.32
C GLU A 11 -21.88 -10.70 18.81
N SER A 12 -21.10 -11.73 18.56
CA SER A 12 -21.11 -12.96 19.32
C SER A 12 -19.71 -13.05 19.92
N LYS A 13 -19.68 -13.16 21.25
CA LYS A 13 -18.49 -13.60 21.98
C LYS A 13 -18.19 -15.04 21.57
N GLN A 14 -17.74 -15.26 20.34
CA GLN A 14 -17.17 -16.53 19.90
C GLN A 14 -15.67 -16.35 19.93
N GLY A 15 -15.04 -17.01 20.92
CA GLY A 15 -13.60 -17.09 21.03
C GLY A 15 -13.01 -17.45 19.66
N SER A 16 -12.05 -16.65 19.20
CA SER A 16 -11.33 -16.88 17.96
C SER A 16 -10.93 -18.35 17.89
N SER A 17 -11.43 -19.08 16.89
CA SER A 17 -11.06 -20.48 16.67
C SER A 17 -9.54 -20.62 16.71
N PRO A 18 -8.96 -21.65 17.37
CA PRO A 18 -7.52 -21.80 17.52
C PRO A 18 -6.75 -21.68 16.19
N SER A 19 -7.36 -22.10 15.08
CA SER A 19 -6.81 -21.96 13.72
C SER A 19 -6.60 -20.50 13.30
N HIS A 20 -7.53 -19.61 13.60
CA HIS A 20 -7.42 -18.18 13.30
C HIS A 20 -6.29 -17.52 14.08
N THR A 21 -6.14 -17.87 15.37
CA THR A 21 -5.08 -17.36 16.23
C THR A 21 -3.69 -17.81 15.76
N ILE A 22 -3.56 -19.07 15.32
CA ILE A 22 -2.31 -19.60 14.77
C ILE A 22 -1.96 -18.94 13.43
N ALA A 23 -2.92 -18.78 12.53
CA ALA A 23 -2.71 -18.15 11.22
C ALA A 23 -2.27 -16.68 11.37
N TYR A 24 -2.87 -15.96 12.32
CA TYR A 24 -2.50 -14.58 12.63
C TYR A 24 -1.10 -14.47 13.26
N ALA A 25 -0.74 -15.39 14.17
CA ALA A 25 0.62 -15.45 14.72
C ALA A 25 1.68 -15.69 13.64
N LYS A 26 1.39 -16.54 12.64
CA LYS A 26 2.26 -16.75 11.46
C LYS A 26 2.43 -15.48 10.64
N LEU A 27 1.36 -14.70 10.43
CA LEU A 27 1.45 -13.41 9.75
C LEU A 27 2.34 -12.42 10.50
N ILE A 28 2.19 -12.32 11.83
CA ILE A 28 3.03 -11.43 12.64
C ILE A 28 4.51 -11.85 12.55
N ALA A 29 4.79 -13.15 12.63
CA ALA A 29 6.15 -13.66 12.48
C ALA A 29 6.74 -13.35 11.11
N ALA A 30 5.96 -13.53 10.03
CA ALA A 30 6.36 -13.17 8.67
C ALA A 30 6.62 -11.66 8.56
N ALA A 31 5.74 -10.81 9.12
CA ALA A 31 5.89 -9.37 9.12
C ALA A 31 7.17 -8.93 9.84
N LYS A 32 7.45 -9.48 11.02
CA LYS A 32 8.69 -9.21 11.77
C LYS A 32 9.95 -9.61 11.00
N LYS A 33 9.89 -10.68 10.21
CA LYS A 33 10.99 -11.10 9.34
C LYS A 33 11.16 -10.20 8.12
N MET A 34 10.06 -9.76 7.52
CA MET A 34 10.06 -8.97 6.29
C MET A 34 10.34 -7.50 6.50
N ARG A 35 10.02 -6.92 7.67
CA ARG A 35 10.10 -5.48 7.90
C ARG A 35 11.47 -4.90 7.51
N ALA A 36 11.45 -3.70 6.95
CA ALA A 36 12.65 -2.93 6.71
C ALA A 36 13.31 -2.58 8.04
N LYS A 37 14.63 -2.73 8.11
CA LYS A 37 15.42 -2.46 9.31
C LYS A 37 16.13 -1.11 9.26
N THR A 38 16.24 -0.54 8.07
CA THR A 38 16.87 0.78 7.84
C THR A 38 15.98 1.63 6.94
N VAL A 39 16.18 2.94 6.96
CA VAL A 39 15.43 3.89 6.11
C VAL A 39 15.70 3.61 4.63
N GLU A 40 16.93 3.24 4.28
CA GLU A 40 17.36 2.94 2.91
C GLU A 40 16.62 1.72 2.35
N GLN A 41 16.40 0.69 3.18
CA GLN A 41 15.63 -0.49 2.78
C GLN A 41 14.16 -0.16 2.55
N ALA A 42 13.60 0.76 3.33
CA ALA A 42 12.20 1.14 3.25
C ALA A 42 11.92 2.15 2.12
N HIS A 43 12.93 2.90 1.69
CA HIS A 43 12.78 3.96 0.71
C HIS A 43 12.26 3.44 -0.64
N GLY A 44 11.04 3.85 -1.01
CA GLY A 44 10.40 3.47 -2.27
C GLY A 44 9.92 2.01 -2.35
N THR A 45 9.91 1.27 -1.24
CA THR A 45 9.56 -0.16 -1.22
C THR A 45 8.25 -0.49 -0.51
N CYS A 46 7.62 0.47 0.18
CA CYS A 46 6.42 0.27 0.99
C CYS A 46 5.26 -0.42 0.23
N LEU A 47 4.98 -0.03 -1.02
CA LEU A 47 3.97 -0.70 -1.85
C LEU A 47 4.36 -2.17 -2.16
N THR A 48 5.60 -2.39 -2.62
CA THR A 48 6.08 -3.74 -2.97
C THR A 48 6.04 -4.67 -1.77
N MET A 49 6.59 -4.23 -0.63
CA MET A 49 6.62 -5.03 0.60
C MET A 49 5.20 -5.35 1.09
N SER A 50 4.28 -4.39 0.99
CA SER A 50 2.87 -4.61 1.34
C SER A 50 2.20 -5.63 0.41
N LEU A 51 2.44 -5.57 -0.90
CA LEU A 51 1.93 -6.56 -1.86
C LEU A 51 2.52 -7.96 -1.63
N GLU A 52 3.81 -8.05 -1.36
CA GLU A 52 4.46 -9.33 -1.01
C GLU A 52 3.88 -9.93 0.27
N PHE A 53 3.59 -9.09 1.26
CA PHE A 53 2.95 -9.54 2.49
C PHE A 53 1.50 -9.99 2.26
N CYS A 54 0.76 -9.29 1.39
CA CYS A 54 -0.59 -9.71 0.98
C CYS A 54 -0.60 -11.09 0.30
N ILE A 55 0.45 -11.46 -0.44
CA ILE A 55 0.59 -12.82 -0.99
C ILE A 55 0.65 -13.85 0.14
N ILE A 56 1.44 -13.60 1.19
CA ILE A 56 1.55 -14.49 2.35
C ILE A 56 0.19 -14.62 3.06
N ALA A 57 -0.53 -13.50 3.23
CA ALA A 57 -1.87 -13.52 3.80
C ALA A 57 -2.85 -14.36 2.98
N GLN A 58 -2.83 -14.24 1.64
CA GLN A 58 -3.65 -15.04 0.75
C GLN A 58 -3.31 -16.54 0.81
N GLN A 59 -2.02 -16.91 0.90
CA GLN A 59 -1.60 -18.30 1.07
C GLN A 59 -2.13 -18.93 2.36
N HIS A 60 -2.41 -18.12 3.37
CA HIS A 60 -3.02 -18.54 4.64
C HIS A 60 -4.53 -18.32 4.71
N ASN A 61 -5.18 -17.90 3.61
CA ASN A 61 -6.61 -17.58 3.54
C ASN A 61 -7.04 -16.50 4.56
N ILE A 62 -6.16 -15.55 4.86
CA ILE A 62 -6.45 -14.46 5.80
C ILE A 62 -6.91 -13.23 5.00
N PRO A 63 -8.14 -12.73 5.23
CA PRO A 63 -8.62 -11.54 4.56
C PRO A 63 -7.85 -10.32 5.03
N VAL A 64 -7.25 -9.60 4.09
CA VAL A 64 -6.52 -8.36 4.34
C VAL A 64 -6.84 -7.33 3.26
N PHE A 65 -6.75 -6.05 3.61
CA PHE A 65 -6.86 -4.94 2.69
C PHE A 65 -5.51 -4.24 2.54
N LEU A 66 -5.21 -3.72 1.35
CA LEU A 66 -4.09 -2.83 1.18
C LEU A 66 -4.55 -1.42 1.56
N VAL A 67 -3.79 -0.73 2.41
CA VAL A 67 -4.09 0.65 2.83
C VAL A 67 -3.09 1.59 2.21
N MET A 68 -3.59 2.74 1.72
CA MET A 68 -2.77 3.84 1.25
C MET A 68 -3.14 5.13 1.96
N TRP A 69 -2.12 5.84 2.44
CA TRP A 69 -2.28 7.22 2.88
C TRP A 69 -1.61 8.14 1.86
N PRO A 70 -2.36 9.08 1.27
CA PRO A 70 -1.76 10.21 0.57
C PRO A 70 -1.02 11.11 1.58
N VAL A 71 0.26 11.37 1.34
CA VAL A 71 1.09 12.19 2.24
C VAL A 71 1.15 13.62 1.69
N ARG A 72 0.90 14.60 2.55
CA ARG A 72 0.95 16.02 2.21
C ARG A 72 2.23 16.64 2.75
N HIS A 73 2.76 17.63 2.02
CA HIS A 73 3.87 18.48 2.47
C HIS A 73 5.15 17.72 2.83
N ASP A 74 5.35 16.51 2.29
CA ASP A 74 6.58 15.74 2.40
C ASP A 74 7.25 15.65 1.03
N PRO A 75 8.49 16.17 0.86
CA PRO A 75 9.21 16.06 -0.41
C PRO A 75 9.74 14.64 -0.68
N SER A 76 9.79 13.79 0.34
CA SER A 76 10.49 12.50 0.30
C SER A 76 9.61 11.37 -0.25
N PHE A 77 8.30 11.46 -0.07
CA PHE A 77 7.34 10.50 -0.62
C PHE A 77 5.91 11.07 -0.68
N SER A 78 5.15 10.68 -1.71
CA SER A 78 3.78 11.17 -1.96
C SER A 78 2.68 10.32 -1.34
N ASP A 79 2.99 9.07 -1.01
CA ASP A 79 2.10 8.16 -0.33
C ASP A 79 2.85 7.13 0.51
N HIS A 80 2.10 6.51 1.41
CA HIS A 80 2.56 5.42 2.26
C HIS A 80 1.60 4.25 2.22
N TRP A 81 2.15 3.03 2.34
CA TRP A 81 1.40 1.79 2.15
C TRP A 81 1.59 0.86 3.34
N ALA A 82 0.50 0.21 3.75
CA ALA A 82 0.50 -0.82 4.77
C ALA A 82 -0.60 -1.85 4.50
N VAL A 83 -0.70 -2.88 5.34
CA VAL A 83 -1.72 -3.95 5.19
C VAL A 83 -2.70 -3.91 6.35
N CYS A 84 -3.96 -3.62 6.06
CA CYS A 84 -5.07 -3.67 7.01
C CYS A 84 -5.41 -5.11 7.36
N ILE A 85 -5.42 -5.41 8.65
CA ILE A 85 -5.77 -6.74 9.17
C ILE A 85 -7.11 -6.73 9.92
N ASN A 86 -7.59 -5.56 10.35
CA ASN A 86 -8.93 -5.34 10.91
C ASN A 86 -9.32 -3.85 10.80
N ASN A 87 -10.46 -3.45 11.35
CA ASN A 87 -10.97 -2.08 11.27
C ASN A 87 -10.06 -0.97 11.86
N SER A 88 -9.09 -1.33 12.69
CA SER A 88 -8.26 -0.37 13.44
C SER A 88 -6.76 -0.56 13.30
N ASP A 89 -6.33 -1.75 12.88
CA ASP A 89 -4.94 -2.17 12.90
C ASP A 89 -4.39 -2.42 11.49
N VAL A 90 -3.13 -2.04 11.32
CA VAL A 90 -2.35 -2.28 10.10
C VAL A 90 -1.01 -2.90 10.44
N ILE A 91 -0.53 -3.74 9.53
CA ILE A 91 0.86 -4.21 9.50
C ILE A 91 1.65 -3.27 8.61
N ASP A 92 2.61 -2.55 9.19
CA ASP A 92 3.48 -1.61 8.49
C ASP A 92 4.92 -2.10 8.49
N LEU A 93 5.32 -2.65 7.35
CA LEU A 93 6.66 -3.22 7.15
C LEU A 93 7.74 -2.15 6.94
N THR A 94 7.33 -0.90 6.75
CA THR A 94 8.18 0.23 6.39
C THR A 94 8.03 1.40 7.36
N ARG A 95 7.52 1.14 8.58
CA ARG A 95 7.26 2.17 9.59
C ARG A 95 8.47 3.05 9.90
N ILE A 96 9.68 2.53 9.70
CA ILE A 96 10.94 3.27 9.88
C ILE A 96 11.03 4.55 9.03
N GLN A 97 10.25 4.67 7.95
CA GLN A 97 10.15 5.91 7.15
C GLN A 97 9.37 7.03 7.86
N ILE A 98 8.52 6.66 8.81
CA ILE A 98 7.63 7.59 9.54
C ILE A 98 8.20 7.86 10.93
N ASP A 99 8.69 6.81 11.58
CA ASP A 99 9.32 6.85 12.88
C ASP A 99 10.71 6.21 12.77
N PRO A 100 11.79 7.00 12.75
CA PRO A 100 13.16 6.49 12.59
C PRO A 100 13.63 5.55 13.72
N LYS A 101 12.91 5.50 14.85
CA LYS A 101 13.18 4.57 15.96
C LYS A 101 11.91 3.79 16.28
N PRO A 102 11.37 3.04 15.32
CA PRO A 102 10.09 2.38 15.52
C PRO A 102 10.26 1.31 16.59
N SER A 103 9.21 1.11 17.40
CA SER A 103 9.08 -0.05 18.28
C SER A 103 9.36 -1.35 17.52
N ALA A 104 9.79 -2.41 18.23
CA ALA A 104 9.93 -3.74 17.64
C ALA A 104 8.59 -4.37 17.19
N ASP A 105 7.48 -3.67 17.39
CA ASP A 105 6.17 -4.04 16.88
C ASP A 105 6.06 -3.81 15.37
N VAL A 106 5.10 -4.54 14.78
CA VAL A 106 4.76 -4.43 13.35
C VAL A 106 3.29 -4.11 13.15
N ILE A 107 2.50 -4.13 14.23
CA ILE A 107 1.09 -3.79 14.23
C ILE A 107 0.95 -2.37 14.78
N PHE A 108 0.27 -1.52 14.02
CA PHE A 108 0.04 -0.12 14.38
C PHE A 108 -1.43 0.24 14.19
N LYS A 109 -1.89 1.20 14.99
CA LYS A 109 -3.24 1.75 14.84
C LYS A 109 -3.31 2.67 13.63
N ILE A 110 -4.38 2.58 12.85
CA ILE A 110 -4.63 3.48 11.69
C ILE A 110 -4.63 4.95 12.13
N GLU A 111 -5.15 5.24 13.32
CA GLU A 111 -5.21 6.58 13.90
C GLU A 111 -3.86 7.10 14.43
N SER A 112 -2.84 6.25 14.59
CA SER A 112 -1.51 6.68 15.07
C SER A 112 -0.60 7.21 13.96
N TYR A 113 -1.12 7.33 12.73
CA TYR A 113 -0.38 7.94 11.63
C TYR A 113 -0.38 9.47 11.76
N PRO A 114 0.75 10.14 11.44
CA PRO A 114 0.88 11.59 11.60
C PRO A 114 -0.17 12.38 10.79
N HIS A 115 -0.48 13.60 11.25
CA HIS A 115 -1.53 14.44 10.66
C HIS A 115 -1.31 14.81 9.18
N ASN A 116 -0.07 14.79 8.68
CA ASN A 116 0.23 15.03 7.27
C ASN A 116 -0.16 13.86 6.37
N PHE A 117 -0.54 12.72 6.94
CA PHE A 117 -1.14 11.59 6.26
C PHE A 117 -2.64 11.86 6.13
N SER A 118 -3.10 12.02 4.89
CA SER A 118 -4.51 12.25 4.59
C SER A 118 -5.36 11.02 4.94
N VAL A 119 -6.68 11.16 4.84
CA VAL A 119 -7.62 10.05 5.06
C VAL A 119 -7.18 8.79 4.28
N PRO A 120 -7.02 7.64 4.96
CA PRO A 120 -6.60 6.40 4.33
C PRO A 120 -7.61 5.90 3.31
N ARG A 121 -7.10 5.26 2.26
CA ARG A 121 -7.86 4.54 1.26
C ARG A 121 -7.58 3.05 1.38
N PHE A 122 -8.61 2.24 1.22
CA PHE A 122 -8.54 0.80 1.43
C PHE A 122 -8.88 0.09 0.12
N TYR A 123 -8.05 -0.86 -0.24
CA TYR A 123 -8.14 -1.59 -1.50
C TYR A 123 -8.21 -3.09 -1.26
N LEU A 124 -9.08 -3.76 -2.03
CA LEU A 124 -9.11 -5.20 -2.12
C LEU A 124 -7.76 -5.70 -2.65
N THR A 125 -7.17 -6.64 -1.92
CA THR A 125 -5.81 -7.11 -2.20
C THR A 125 -5.74 -8.05 -3.38
N LYS A 126 -6.75 -8.91 -3.58
CA LYS A 126 -6.76 -9.90 -4.66
C LYS A 126 -6.45 -9.34 -6.06
N PRO A 127 -7.20 -8.36 -6.61
CA PRO A 127 -6.91 -7.84 -7.95
C PRO A 127 -5.52 -7.21 -8.06
N LEU A 128 -5.03 -6.58 -6.98
CA LEU A 128 -3.71 -5.95 -6.96
C LEU A 128 -2.58 -6.98 -6.89
N VAL A 129 -2.77 -8.04 -6.11
CA VAL A 129 -1.81 -9.15 -6.01
C VAL A 129 -1.76 -9.95 -7.30
N ASP A 130 -2.91 -10.24 -7.92
CA ASP A 130 -2.98 -10.96 -9.20
C ASP A 130 -2.21 -10.18 -10.29
N GLU A 131 -2.39 -8.86 -10.36
CA GLU A 131 -1.62 -7.97 -11.25
C GLU A 131 -0.13 -7.93 -10.91
N TYR A 132 0.23 -7.89 -9.63
CA TYR A 132 1.62 -7.90 -9.21
C TYR A 132 2.33 -9.23 -9.56
N LEU A 133 1.67 -10.36 -9.36
CA LEU A 133 2.20 -11.69 -9.65
C LEU A 133 2.38 -11.94 -11.15
N SER A 134 1.48 -11.41 -12.00
CA SER A 134 1.58 -11.53 -13.46
C SER A 134 2.87 -10.90 -14.00
N PHE A 135 3.35 -9.83 -13.36
CA PHE A 135 4.61 -9.17 -13.71
C PHE A 135 5.85 -9.78 -13.03
N LYS A 136 5.72 -10.20 -11.76
CA LYS A 136 6.85 -10.77 -10.98
C LYS A 136 7.42 -12.04 -11.59
N SER A 137 6.59 -12.85 -12.23
CA SER A 137 7.02 -14.05 -12.97
C SER A 137 7.94 -13.74 -14.16
N SER A 138 7.92 -12.49 -14.64
CA SER A 138 8.58 -12.07 -15.88
C SER A 138 9.72 -11.05 -15.67
N HIS A 139 9.88 -10.48 -14.47
CA HIS A 139 10.86 -9.41 -14.19
C HIS A 139 11.50 -9.56 -12.80
N LEU A 140 12.82 -9.75 -12.76
CA LEU A 140 13.62 -9.66 -11.53
C LEU A 140 14.06 -8.21 -11.32
N GLY A 141 13.50 -7.50 -10.34
CA GLY A 141 13.98 -6.16 -9.96
C GLY A 141 12.91 -5.16 -9.52
N LYS A 142 13.19 -3.86 -9.72
CA LYS A 142 12.28 -2.74 -9.42
C LYS A 142 10.95 -2.91 -10.17
N LEU A 143 9.85 -2.44 -9.58
CA LEU A 143 8.53 -2.49 -10.22
C LEU A 143 8.59 -1.76 -11.57
N PRO A 144 8.27 -2.44 -12.69
CA PRO A 144 8.33 -1.78 -13.98
C PRO A 144 7.27 -0.67 -14.03
N PRO A 145 7.54 0.46 -14.71
CA PRO A 145 6.63 1.61 -14.73
C PRO A 145 5.19 1.26 -15.19
N ILE A 146 5.07 0.27 -16.08
CA ILE A 146 3.77 -0.24 -16.55
C ILE A 146 2.97 -0.92 -15.44
N LEU A 147 3.61 -1.68 -14.55
CA LEU A 147 2.94 -2.33 -13.43
C LEU A 147 2.40 -1.28 -12.45
N ILE A 148 3.19 -0.25 -12.14
CA ILE A 148 2.75 0.84 -11.26
C ILE A 148 1.52 1.53 -11.86
N LYS A 149 1.52 1.79 -13.17
CA LYS A 149 0.36 2.36 -13.88
C LYS A 149 -0.88 1.45 -13.77
N ASN A 150 -0.72 0.15 -13.96
CA ASN A 150 -1.83 -0.79 -13.90
C ASN A 150 -2.43 -0.91 -12.49
N LEU A 151 -1.57 -1.02 -11.46
CA LEU A 151 -2.00 -1.00 -10.06
C LEU A 151 -2.79 0.27 -9.74
N ARG A 152 -2.33 1.45 -10.18
CA ARG A 152 -3.05 2.72 -9.98
C ARG A 152 -4.40 2.78 -10.70
N ASN A 153 -4.51 2.16 -11.88
CA ASN A 153 -5.79 2.06 -12.58
C ASN A 153 -6.78 1.18 -11.82
N LEU A 154 -6.34 0.02 -11.31
CA LEU A 154 -7.17 -0.86 -10.49
C LEU A 154 -7.64 -0.16 -9.21
N MET A 155 -6.75 0.59 -8.55
CA MET A 155 -7.09 1.41 -7.39
C MET A 155 -8.10 2.50 -7.72
N LEU A 156 -7.95 3.19 -8.85
CA LEU A 156 -8.93 4.18 -9.31
C LEU A 156 -10.29 3.54 -9.56
N GLN A 157 -10.34 2.37 -10.19
CA GLN A 157 -11.60 1.64 -10.41
C GLN A 157 -12.29 1.29 -9.09
N GLN A 158 -11.52 0.84 -8.09
CA GLN A 158 -12.05 0.59 -6.75
C GLN A 158 -12.55 1.88 -6.08
N ASP A 159 -11.77 2.97 -6.15
CA ASP A 159 -12.18 4.27 -5.59
C ASP A 159 -13.48 4.79 -6.23
N LEU A 160 -13.61 4.67 -7.57
CA LEU A 160 -14.82 5.07 -8.30
C LEU A 160 -16.02 4.18 -7.98
N SER A 161 -15.81 2.86 -7.90
CA SER A 161 -16.85 1.90 -7.53
C SER A 161 -17.39 2.20 -6.12
N ASN A 162 -16.49 2.40 -5.15
CA ASN A 162 -16.85 2.76 -3.78
C ASN A 162 -17.60 4.10 -3.74
N ALA A 163 -17.10 5.12 -4.43
CA ALA A 163 -17.72 6.43 -4.40
C ALA A 163 -19.12 6.44 -5.06
N ASN A 164 -19.33 5.68 -6.13
CA ASN A 164 -20.63 5.49 -6.76
C ASN A 164 -21.61 4.77 -5.83
N HIS A 165 -21.15 3.72 -5.14
CA HIS A 165 -21.97 2.98 -4.19
C HIS A 165 -22.47 3.86 -3.04
N PHE A 166 -21.61 4.76 -2.53
CA PHE A 166 -21.94 5.66 -1.42
C PHE A 166 -22.45 7.05 -1.84
N LYS A 167 -22.72 7.29 -3.13
CA LYS A 167 -23.07 8.60 -3.69
C LYS A 167 -22.15 9.74 -3.22
N ASN A 168 -20.86 9.43 -3.04
CA ASN A 168 -19.88 10.36 -2.47
C ASN A 168 -19.09 11.07 -3.56
N PHE A 169 -19.63 12.18 -4.07
CA PHE A 169 -18.98 12.99 -5.10
C PHE A 169 -17.62 13.55 -4.69
N SER A 170 -17.42 13.88 -3.41
CA SER A 170 -16.11 14.34 -2.91
C SER A 170 -15.03 13.26 -3.00
N GLY A 171 -15.43 11.99 -2.81
CA GLY A 171 -14.58 10.83 -2.99
C GLY A 171 -14.13 10.65 -4.44
N ILE A 172 -15.04 10.84 -5.40
CA ILE A 172 -14.73 10.78 -6.84
C ILE A 172 -13.67 11.82 -7.20
N TRP A 173 -13.86 13.08 -6.80
CA TRP A 173 -12.90 14.14 -7.09
C TRP A 173 -11.55 13.90 -6.43
N SER A 174 -11.52 13.43 -5.19
CA SER A 174 -10.28 13.06 -4.49
C SER A 174 -9.55 11.92 -5.20
N ALA A 175 -10.27 10.92 -5.70
CA ALA A 175 -9.71 9.79 -6.44
C ALA A 175 -9.09 10.25 -7.77
N LEU A 176 -9.86 11.00 -8.58
CA LEU A 176 -9.41 11.54 -9.85
C LEU A 176 -8.21 12.48 -9.68
N TRP A 177 -8.24 13.37 -8.68
CA TRP A 177 -7.14 14.28 -8.42
C TRP A 177 -5.87 13.55 -8.01
N SER A 178 -5.98 12.52 -7.16
CA SER A 178 -4.85 11.67 -6.80
C SER A 178 -4.28 10.93 -8.01
N TYR A 179 -5.14 10.42 -8.89
CA TYR A 179 -4.71 9.75 -10.12
C TYR A 179 -4.03 10.71 -11.10
N LEU A 180 -4.58 11.92 -11.25
CA LEU A 180 -4.02 12.95 -12.12
C LEU A 180 -2.65 13.42 -11.62
N LYS A 181 -2.52 13.68 -10.31
CA LYS A 181 -1.22 13.98 -9.69
C LYS A 181 -0.20 12.90 -10.00
N PHE A 182 -0.56 11.64 -9.77
CA PHE A 182 0.32 10.52 -10.11
C PHE A 182 0.73 10.55 -11.59
N ARG A 183 -0.22 10.73 -12.52
CA ARG A 183 0.07 10.79 -13.96
C ARG A 183 1.05 11.90 -14.32
N VAL A 184 0.89 13.09 -13.74
CA VAL A 184 1.77 14.24 -13.97
C VAL A 184 3.15 13.97 -13.40
N SER A 185 3.25 13.58 -12.13
CA SER A 185 4.53 13.27 -11.47
C SER A 185 5.28 12.14 -12.17
N PHE A 186 4.58 11.08 -12.57
CA PHE A 186 5.15 9.96 -13.30
C PHE A 186 5.64 10.38 -14.69
N GLY A 187 4.89 11.20 -15.41
CA GLY A 187 5.30 11.76 -16.70
C GLY A 187 6.56 12.63 -16.58
N LEU A 188 6.62 13.48 -15.57
CA LEU A 188 7.78 14.33 -15.27
C LEU A 188 9.01 13.48 -14.91
N SER A 189 8.85 12.43 -14.09
CA SER A 189 9.94 11.51 -13.75
C SER A 189 10.49 10.82 -15.00
N GLN A 190 9.63 10.29 -15.88
CA GLN A 190 10.08 9.67 -17.13
C GLN A 190 10.78 10.66 -18.07
N PHE A 191 10.33 11.91 -18.08
CA PHE A 191 10.96 12.97 -18.85
C PHE A 191 12.35 13.30 -18.29
N HIS A 192 12.46 13.45 -16.97
CA HIS A 192 13.73 13.69 -16.27
C HIS A 192 14.73 12.55 -16.52
N ASP A 193 14.31 11.29 -16.40
CA ASP A 193 15.19 10.13 -16.66
C ASP A 193 15.71 10.11 -18.09
N LYS A 194 14.87 10.51 -19.06
CA LYS A 194 15.28 10.65 -20.47
C LYS A 194 16.29 11.78 -20.66
N LEU A 195 16.10 12.91 -19.98
CA LEU A 195 17.05 14.03 -20.02
C LEU A 195 18.40 13.64 -19.40
N GLN A 196 18.38 13.00 -18.23
CA GLN A 196 19.59 12.53 -17.56
C GLN A 196 20.36 11.55 -18.45
N LYS A 197 19.67 10.56 -19.03
CA LYS A 197 20.30 9.61 -19.95
C LYS A 197 20.95 10.31 -21.14
N ARG A 198 20.28 11.29 -21.74
CA ARG A 198 20.85 12.08 -22.85
C ARG A 198 22.06 12.90 -22.40
N HIS A 199 22.03 13.49 -21.20
CA HIS A 199 23.16 14.23 -20.65
C HIS A 199 24.38 13.32 -20.43
N ASP A 200 24.16 12.13 -19.85
CA ASP A 200 25.21 11.13 -19.63
C ASP A 200 25.82 10.62 -20.96
N GLU A 201 24.99 10.49 -22.01
CA GLU A 201 25.44 10.12 -23.37
C GLU A 201 26.30 11.22 -24.03
N LEU A 202 26.00 12.50 -23.75
CA LEU A 202 26.73 13.65 -24.29
C LEU A 202 28.04 13.94 -23.54
N THR A 203 28.11 13.67 -22.24
CA THR A 203 29.30 13.92 -21.40
C THR A 203 30.34 12.79 -21.43
N LYS A 204 29.99 11.62 -21.95
CA LYS A 204 30.90 10.48 -22.16
C LYS A 204 31.65 10.52 -23.51
N ARG A 205 31.44 11.56 -24.33
CA ARG A 205 32.15 11.80 -25.59
C ARG A 205 33.20 12.88 -25.40
#